data_AF-A0A1H7L935-F1
#
_entry.id   AF-A0A1H7L935-F1
#
_cell.length_a   1.000
_cell.length_b   1.000
_cell.length_c   1.000
_cell.angle_alpha   90.00
_cell.angle_beta   90.00
_cell.angle_gamma   90.00
#
_symmetry.space_group_name_H-M   'P 1'
#
loop_
_entity.id
_entity.type
_entity.pdbx_description
1 polymer ?
#
loop_
_entity_poly.entity_id
_entity_poly.type
_entity_poly.pdbx_seq_one_letter_code
_entity_poly.pdbx_strand_id
1 'polypeptide(L)'
;MKWLDGSDISPERFTGESLCEKLSMEMYSYDEDKWSECDDAVYNALLIIDFDAVLVMEGFPTPYYGYFSVDIFRKMIDAFRAIGDDDDAEVLSQALKLDEHYSEIIAGGENDGAYEELSDKLSELENSLYINTDLDMWGLVYRYLDRYIEEQTSLTI
;
A
#
# COMPACT_ATOMS: atom_id res chain seq x y z
N MET A 1 15.85 -11.09 -9.43
CA MET A 1 14.77 -10.14 -9.09
C MET A 1 14.65 -9.15 -10.24
N LYS A 2 13.46 -9.02 -10.82
CA LYS A 2 13.22 -8.05 -11.89
C LYS A 2 13.02 -6.65 -11.30
N TRP A 3 13.74 -5.66 -11.84
CA TRP A 3 13.73 -4.28 -11.40
C TRP A 3 12.77 -3.39 -12.20
N LEU A 4 12.57 -2.15 -11.73
CA LEU A 4 11.62 -1.17 -12.28
C LEU A 4 11.88 -0.80 -13.76
N ASP A 5 13.14 -0.84 -14.19
CA ASP A 5 13.54 -0.61 -15.59
C ASP A 5 13.47 -1.89 -16.46
N GLY A 6 13.02 -3.00 -15.88
CA GLY A 6 12.96 -4.32 -16.49
C GLY A 6 14.28 -5.08 -16.48
N SER A 7 15.35 -4.54 -15.89
CA SER A 7 16.62 -5.25 -15.72
C SER A 7 16.54 -6.30 -14.60
N ASP A 8 17.42 -7.30 -14.66
CA ASP A 8 17.63 -8.20 -13.53
C ASP A 8 18.69 -7.63 -12.60
N ILE A 9 18.37 -7.59 -11.29
CA ILE A 9 19.34 -7.23 -10.26
C ILE A 9 19.53 -8.36 -9.24
N SER A 10 20.76 -8.41 -8.74
CA SER A 10 21.24 -9.34 -7.71
C SER A 10 20.62 -9.00 -6.34
N PRO A 11 19.72 -9.84 -5.78
CA PRO A 11 19.09 -9.58 -4.49
C PRO A 11 20.09 -9.62 -3.32
N GLU A 12 21.16 -10.40 -3.42
CA GLU A 12 22.18 -10.59 -2.37
C GLU A 12 22.98 -9.33 -2.00
N ARG A 13 22.80 -8.24 -2.75
CA ARG A 13 23.43 -6.94 -2.50
C ARG A 13 22.62 -6.05 -1.56
N PHE A 14 21.42 -6.48 -1.17
CA PHE A 14 20.48 -5.68 -0.41
C PHE A 14 20.16 -6.32 0.94
N THR A 15 19.79 -5.45 1.87
CA THR A 15 18.93 -5.75 3.02
C THR A 15 17.53 -5.25 2.70
N GLY A 16 16.52 -5.69 3.45
CA GLY A 16 15.16 -5.20 3.31
C GLY A 16 15.06 -3.68 3.44
N GLU A 17 15.79 -3.09 4.40
CA GLU A 17 15.90 -1.64 4.57
C GLU A 17 16.52 -0.95 3.34
N SER A 18 17.70 -1.39 2.88
CA SER A 18 18.39 -0.74 1.74
C SER A 18 17.69 -0.98 0.40
N LEU A 19 16.94 -2.08 0.26
CA LEU A 19 16.04 -2.29 -0.86
C LEU A 19 14.87 -1.31 -0.81
N CYS A 20 14.25 -1.15 0.36
CA CYS A 20 13.15 -0.21 0.57
C CYS A 20 13.57 1.24 0.29
N GLU A 21 14.75 1.66 0.75
CA GLU A 21 15.33 2.98 0.42
C GLU A 21 15.51 3.15 -1.09
N LYS A 22 16.03 2.13 -1.77
CA LYS A 22 16.20 2.18 -3.23
C LYS A 22 14.85 2.30 -3.95
N LEU A 23 13.83 1.58 -3.49
CA LEU A 23 12.48 1.66 -4.04
C LEU A 23 11.89 3.05 -3.88
N SER A 24 11.92 3.62 -2.68
CA SER A 24 11.36 4.95 -2.40
C SER A 24 12.05 6.07 -3.19
N MET A 25 13.34 5.92 -3.51
CA MET A 25 14.07 6.87 -4.34
C MET A 25 13.75 6.76 -5.84
N GLU A 26 13.46 5.57 -6.34
CA GLU A 26 13.37 5.30 -7.77
C GLU A 26 11.94 5.17 -8.29
N MET A 27 10.97 4.80 -7.45
CA MET A 27 9.61 4.43 -7.89
C MET A 27 8.95 5.49 -8.77
N TYR A 28 9.03 6.77 -8.39
CA TYR A 28 8.41 7.88 -9.14
C TYR A 28 9.12 8.25 -10.45
N SER A 29 10.24 7.59 -10.77
CA SER A 29 10.87 7.68 -12.09
C SER A 29 10.24 6.74 -13.12
N TYR A 30 9.33 5.85 -12.70
CA TYR A 30 8.70 4.84 -13.54
C TYR A 30 7.19 4.86 -13.35
N ASP A 31 6.45 4.61 -14.43
CA ASP A 31 4.99 4.52 -14.38
C ASP A 31 4.55 3.30 -13.54
N GLU A 32 3.38 3.40 -12.89
CA GLU A 32 2.82 2.33 -12.04
C GLU A 32 2.69 0.98 -12.78
N ASP A 33 2.42 1.01 -14.09
CA ASP A 33 2.38 -0.19 -14.95
C ASP A 33 3.69 -0.99 -14.87
N LYS A 34 4.83 -0.31 -14.70
CA LYS A 34 6.15 -0.95 -14.55
C LYS A 34 6.33 -1.59 -13.19
N TRP A 35 5.70 -1.08 -12.16
CA TRP A 35 5.78 -1.67 -10.82
C TRP A 35 5.16 -3.07 -10.81
N SER A 36 4.06 -3.25 -11.54
CA SER A 36 3.38 -4.55 -11.67
C SER A 36 4.17 -5.60 -12.46
N GLU A 37 5.25 -5.19 -13.14
CA GLU A 37 6.14 -6.10 -13.84
C GLU A 37 7.25 -6.68 -12.93
N CYS A 38 7.44 -6.12 -11.73
CA CYS A 38 8.38 -6.60 -10.74
C CYS A 38 7.88 -7.86 -10.03
N ASP A 39 8.77 -8.52 -9.31
CA ASP A 39 8.42 -9.62 -8.40
C ASP A 39 7.38 -9.15 -7.35
N ASP A 40 6.46 -10.03 -6.95
CA ASP A 40 5.34 -9.70 -6.05
C ASP A 40 5.78 -9.00 -4.75
N ALA A 41 6.92 -9.41 -4.17
CA ALA A 41 7.44 -8.77 -2.96
C ALA A 41 7.86 -7.31 -3.17
N VAL A 42 8.46 -7.02 -4.33
CA VAL A 42 8.84 -5.66 -4.71
C VAL A 42 7.60 -4.84 -4.99
N TYR A 43 6.61 -5.40 -5.70
CA TYR A 43 5.37 -4.69 -6.00
C TYR A 43 4.56 -4.37 -4.74
N ASN A 44 4.46 -5.31 -3.79
CA ASN A 44 3.81 -5.07 -2.50
C ASN A 44 4.50 -3.93 -1.72
N ALA A 45 5.83 -3.92 -1.68
CA ALA A 45 6.56 -2.84 -1.01
C ALA A 45 6.33 -1.48 -1.69
N LEU A 46 6.30 -1.42 -3.03
CA LEU A 46 5.99 -0.19 -3.77
C LEU A 46 4.60 0.35 -3.43
N LEU A 47 3.59 -0.53 -3.37
CA LEU A 47 2.22 -0.15 -3.00
C LEU A 47 2.15 0.44 -1.58
N ILE A 48 2.88 -0.14 -0.63
CA ILE A 48 2.91 0.35 0.76
C ILE A 48 3.66 1.68 0.86
N ILE A 49 4.79 1.82 0.15
CA ILE A 49 5.55 3.08 0.11
C ILE A 49 4.69 4.21 -0.49
N ASP A 50 3.98 3.94 -1.60
CA ASP A 50 3.12 4.94 -2.21
C ASP A 50 1.94 5.32 -1.31
N PHE A 51 1.32 4.32 -0.67
CA PHE A 51 0.26 4.55 0.31
C PHE A 51 0.75 5.43 1.47
N ASP A 52 1.91 5.14 2.05
CA ASP A 52 2.50 5.95 3.14
C ASP A 52 2.76 7.39 2.68
N ALA A 53 3.36 7.56 1.51
CA ALA A 53 3.67 8.88 0.97
C ALA A 53 2.40 9.73 0.80
N VAL A 54 1.34 9.16 0.24
CA VAL A 54 0.06 9.87 0.09
C VAL A 54 -0.61 10.09 1.45
N LEU A 55 -0.64 9.10 2.33
CA LEU A 55 -1.23 9.21 3.67
C LEU A 55 -0.58 10.37 4.47
N VAL A 56 0.73 10.48 4.44
CA VAL A 56 1.49 11.53 5.13
C VAL A 56 1.25 12.91 4.52
N MET A 57 1.09 13.01 3.20
CA MET A 57 0.99 14.28 2.49
C MET A 57 -0.44 14.82 2.40
N GLU A 58 -1.40 13.95 2.16
CA GLU A 58 -2.76 14.29 1.73
C GLU A 58 -3.84 13.73 2.68
N GLY A 59 -3.47 12.90 3.65
CA GLY A 59 -4.40 12.17 4.53
C GLY A 59 -4.88 10.86 3.92
N PHE A 60 -5.79 10.16 4.59
CA PHE A 60 -6.21 8.80 4.24
C PHE A 60 -6.71 8.63 2.79
N PRO A 61 -5.94 7.96 1.89
CA PRO A 61 -6.22 8.00 0.45
C PRO A 61 -7.20 6.90 0.01
N THR A 62 -8.48 7.05 0.36
CA THR A 62 -9.51 6.10 -0.08
C THR A 62 -9.92 6.32 -1.55
N PRO A 63 -10.46 5.29 -2.23
CA PRO A 63 -10.97 5.43 -3.60
C PRO A 63 -11.95 6.58 -3.83
N TYR A 64 -12.71 6.98 -2.81
CA TYR A 64 -13.62 8.12 -2.82
C TYR A 64 -12.89 9.44 -3.11
N TYR A 65 -11.70 9.64 -2.55
CA TYR A 65 -10.86 10.80 -2.84
C TYR A 65 -10.13 10.70 -4.18
N GLY A 66 -10.14 9.51 -4.80
CA GLY A 66 -9.69 9.30 -6.18
C GLY A 66 -8.17 9.20 -6.36
N TYR A 67 -7.41 9.10 -5.27
CA TYR A 67 -5.95 8.90 -5.34
C TYR A 67 -5.60 7.53 -5.91
N PHE A 68 -6.28 6.48 -5.46
CA PHE A 68 -6.09 5.11 -5.95
C PHE A 68 -7.36 4.58 -6.60
N SER A 69 -7.18 3.82 -7.69
CA SER A 69 -8.30 3.03 -8.22
C SER A 69 -8.69 1.92 -7.24
N VAL A 70 -9.94 1.45 -7.32
CA VAL A 70 -10.41 0.33 -6.47
C VAL A 70 -9.53 -0.91 -6.60
N ASP A 71 -9.04 -1.21 -7.80
CA ASP A 71 -8.19 -2.38 -8.04
C ASP A 71 -6.81 -2.23 -7.39
N ILE A 72 -6.22 -1.03 -7.42
CA ILE A 72 -4.95 -0.74 -6.72
C ILE A 72 -5.16 -0.76 -5.22
N PHE A 73 -6.26 -0.20 -4.72
CA PHE A 73 -6.58 -0.20 -3.30
C PHE A 73 -6.76 -1.63 -2.75
N ARG A 74 -7.38 -2.53 -3.52
CA ARG A 74 -7.47 -3.96 -3.17
C ARG A 74 -6.09 -4.63 -3.11
N LYS A 75 -5.18 -4.30 -4.04
CA LYS A 75 -3.81 -4.80 -3.98
C LYS A 75 -3.03 -4.24 -2.79
N MET A 76 -3.27 -3.00 -2.39
CA MET A 76 -2.69 -2.43 -1.17
C MET A 76 -3.14 -3.22 0.07
N ILE A 77 -4.44 -3.52 0.18
CA ILE A 77 -4.96 -4.39 1.26
C ILE A 77 -4.19 -5.72 1.30
N ASP A 78 -3.99 -6.36 0.14
CA ASP A 78 -3.25 -7.62 0.07
C ASP A 78 -1.75 -7.45 0.39
N ALA A 79 -1.14 -6.30 0.06
CA ALA A 79 0.22 -5.97 0.41
C ALA A 79 0.41 -5.81 1.94
N PHE A 80 -0.52 -5.12 2.63
CA PHE A 80 -0.52 -5.01 4.09
C PHE A 80 -0.62 -6.40 4.76
N ARG A 81 -1.52 -7.27 4.26
CA ARG A 81 -1.58 -8.67 4.72
C ARG A 81 -0.26 -9.42 4.48
N ALA A 82 0.38 -9.21 3.33
CA ALA A 82 1.62 -9.89 2.98
C ALA A 82 2.79 -9.54 3.92
N ILE A 83 2.85 -8.29 4.40
CA ILE A 83 3.87 -7.90 5.40
C ILE A 83 3.53 -8.35 6.83
N GLY A 84 2.31 -8.87 7.04
CA GLY A 84 1.80 -9.33 8.33
C GLY A 84 1.06 -8.26 9.14
N ASP A 85 0.57 -7.22 8.47
CA ASP A 85 -0.22 -6.14 9.05
C ASP A 85 -1.72 -6.36 8.76
N ASP A 86 -2.31 -7.32 9.47
CA ASP A 86 -3.71 -7.69 9.27
C ASP A 86 -4.67 -6.60 9.79
N ASP A 87 -4.25 -5.81 10.78
CA ASP A 87 -5.08 -4.78 11.39
C ASP A 87 -5.29 -3.62 10.39
N ASP A 88 -4.22 -3.08 9.80
CA ASP A 88 -4.36 -2.03 8.79
C ASP A 88 -5.02 -2.55 7.51
N ALA A 89 -4.73 -3.79 7.11
CA ALA A 89 -5.46 -4.41 6.00
C ALA A 89 -6.98 -4.47 6.24
N GLU A 90 -7.43 -4.67 7.47
CA GLU A 90 -8.85 -4.64 7.82
C GLU A 90 -9.40 -3.21 7.86
N VAL A 91 -8.62 -2.23 8.33
CA VAL A 91 -9.00 -0.80 8.26
C VAL A 91 -9.23 -0.38 6.80
N LEU A 92 -8.29 -0.69 5.89
CA LEU A 92 -8.44 -0.41 4.47
C LEU A 92 -9.64 -1.18 3.88
N SER A 93 -9.85 -2.44 4.28
CA SER A 93 -11.02 -3.23 3.83
C SER A 93 -12.34 -2.60 4.26
N GLN A 94 -12.41 -2.01 5.45
CA GLN A 94 -13.59 -1.27 5.93
C GLN A 94 -13.79 0.03 5.17
N ALA A 95 -12.72 0.79 4.92
CA ALA A 95 -12.76 2.02 4.13
C ALA A 95 -13.31 1.77 2.73
N LEU A 96 -12.85 0.70 2.06
CA LEU A 96 -13.36 0.32 0.74
C LEU A 96 -14.87 0.01 0.74
N LYS A 97 -15.37 -0.69 1.77
CA LYS A 97 -16.80 -1.00 1.91
C LYS A 97 -17.64 0.26 2.16
N LEU A 98 -17.11 1.21 2.94
CA LEU A 98 -17.76 2.51 3.16
C LEU A 98 -17.86 3.28 1.84
N ASP A 99 -16.76 3.37 1.10
CA ASP A 99 -16.74 4.03 -0.20
C ASP A 99 -17.76 3.43 -1.17
N GLU A 100 -17.80 2.09 -1.28
CA GLU A 100 -18.79 1.39 -2.12
C GLU A 100 -20.22 1.74 -1.70
N HIS A 101 -20.52 1.70 -0.40
CA HIS A 101 -21.85 2.01 0.14
C HIS A 101 -22.29 3.45 -0.11
N TYR A 102 -21.43 4.42 0.21
CA TYR A 102 -21.77 5.84 0.10
C TYR A 102 -21.74 6.33 -1.35
N SER A 103 -20.93 5.74 -2.22
CA SER A 103 -20.96 6.05 -3.66
C SER A 103 -22.33 5.76 -4.28
N GLU A 104 -22.99 4.68 -3.88
CA GLU A 104 -24.35 4.35 -4.34
C GLU A 104 -25.39 5.38 -3.86
N ILE A 105 -25.31 5.78 -2.59
CA ILE A 105 -26.22 6.77 -1.97
C ILE A 105 -26.07 8.14 -2.65
N ILE A 106 -24.84 8.60 -2.79
CA ILE A 106 -24.50 9.88 -3.41
C ILE A 106 -24.95 9.91 -4.87
N ALA A 107 -24.67 8.84 -5.64
CA ALA A 107 -25.10 8.73 -7.03
C ALA A 107 -26.63 8.67 -7.17
N GLY A 108 -27.34 8.16 -6.16
CA GLY A 108 -28.81 8.12 -6.09
C GLY A 108 -29.46 9.49 -5.84
N GLY A 109 -28.69 10.54 -5.54
CA GLY A 109 -29.19 11.90 -5.28
C GLY A 109 -29.72 12.12 -3.85
N GLU A 110 -29.60 11.13 -2.97
CA GLU A 110 -29.90 11.24 -1.54
C GLU A 110 -28.66 11.77 -0.81
N ASN A 111 -28.39 13.06 -0.98
CA ASN A 111 -27.12 13.66 -0.56
C ASN A 111 -27.20 14.53 0.73
N ASP A 112 -28.30 14.50 1.47
CA ASP A 112 -28.40 15.29 2.69
C ASP A 112 -27.60 14.62 3.81
N GLY A 113 -26.33 15.01 3.97
CA GLY A 113 -25.43 14.56 5.05
C GLY A 113 -24.59 13.31 4.74
N ALA A 114 -24.83 12.60 3.64
CA ALA A 114 -24.10 11.38 3.29
C ALA A 114 -22.58 11.60 3.14
N TYR A 115 -22.17 12.73 2.57
CA TYR A 115 -20.76 13.11 2.47
C TYR A 115 -20.10 13.37 3.83
N GLU A 116 -20.79 14.07 4.73
CA GLU A 116 -20.28 14.37 6.06
C GLU A 116 -20.14 13.08 6.87
N GLU A 117 -21.13 12.19 6.80
CA GLU A 117 -21.08 10.91 7.50
C GLU A 117 -19.96 9.99 6.97
N LEU A 118 -19.75 9.93 5.64
CA LEU A 118 -18.62 9.20 5.07
C LEU A 118 -17.30 9.78 5.59
N SER A 119 -17.13 11.10 5.52
CA SER A 119 -15.91 11.77 5.96
C SER A 119 -15.61 11.48 7.44
N ASP A 120 -16.61 11.56 8.32
CA ASP A 120 -16.44 11.29 9.75
C ASP A 120 -15.99 9.84 9.99
N LYS A 121 -16.64 8.87 9.32
CA LYS A 121 -16.28 7.45 9.43
C LYS A 121 -14.88 7.15 8.88
N LEU A 122 -14.48 7.79 7.78
CA LEU A 122 -13.13 7.64 7.24
C LEU A 122 -12.08 8.23 8.19
N SER A 123 -12.36 9.36 8.83
CA SER A 123 -11.47 9.92 9.86
C SER A 123 -11.37 9.02 11.10
N GLU A 124 -12.44 8.35 11.52
CA GLU A 124 -12.38 7.34 12.59
C GLU A 124 -11.46 6.16 12.23
N LEU A 125 -11.57 5.67 10.98
CA LEU A 125 -10.70 4.60 10.48
C LEU A 125 -9.23 5.05 10.36
N GLU A 126 -8.98 6.26 9.86
CA GLU A 126 -7.64 6.85 9.73
C GLU A 126 -6.91 6.87 11.08
N ASN A 127 -7.62 7.20 12.17
CA ASN A 127 -7.06 7.19 13.53
C ASN A 127 -6.63 5.80 14.02
N SER A 128 -7.01 4.73 13.31
CA SER A 128 -6.63 3.36 13.63
C SER A 128 -5.44 2.84 12.82
N LEU A 129 -4.99 3.59 11.79
CA LEU A 129 -3.87 3.21 10.93
C LEU A 129 -2.53 3.27 11.66
N TYR A 130 -1.52 2.51 11.21
CA TYR A 130 -0.16 2.51 11.78
C TYR A 130 0.39 3.91 12.10
N ILE A 131 0.16 4.91 11.24
CA ILE A 131 0.66 6.28 11.41
C ILE A 131 0.19 6.95 12.72
N ASN A 132 -0.96 6.51 13.24
CA ASN A 132 -1.58 7.01 14.45
C ASN A 132 -1.45 6.04 15.64
N THR A 133 -0.63 5.00 15.51
CA THR A 133 -0.39 3.98 16.55
C THR A 133 1.11 3.81 16.83
N ASP A 134 1.46 2.90 17.74
CA ASP A 134 2.86 2.54 18.02
C ASP A 134 3.39 1.43 17.06
N LEU A 135 2.64 1.07 16.01
CA LEU A 135 3.04 0.00 15.08
C LEU A 135 4.18 0.45 14.16
N ASP A 136 5.27 -0.32 14.16
CA ASP A 136 6.40 -0.12 13.26
C ASP A 136 6.17 -0.79 11.90
N MET A 137 5.41 -0.11 11.04
CA MET A 137 5.10 -0.54 9.67
C MET A 137 6.37 -0.74 8.85
N TRP A 138 7.34 0.19 8.93
CA TRP A 138 8.60 0.08 8.20
C TRP A 138 9.40 -1.15 8.61
N GLY A 139 9.46 -1.46 9.91
CA GLY A 139 10.07 -2.70 10.39
C GLY A 139 9.39 -3.95 9.85
N LEU A 140 8.06 -3.94 9.61
CA LEU A 140 7.35 -5.06 8.97
C LEU A 140 7.76 -5.18 7.50
N VAL A 141 7.79 -4.08 6.74
CA VAL A 141 8.23 -4.05 5.34
C VAL A 141 9.67 -4.56 5.20
N TYR A 142 10.59 -4.10 6.06
CA TYR A 142 11.99 -4.52 6.00
C TYR A 142 12.14 -6.01 6.24
N ARG A 143 11.49 -6.56 7.28
CA ARG A 143 11.50 -8.01 7.55
C ARG A 143 10.88 -8.81 6.42
N TYR A 144 9.82 -8.30 5.80
CA TYR A 144 9.20 -8.94 4.64
C TYR A 144 10.16 -9.03 3.45
N LEU A 145 10.84 -7.93 3.14
CA LEU A 145 11.84 -7.88 2.06
C LEU A 145 13.09 -8.72 2.36
N ASP A 146 13.56 -8.75 3.61
CA ASP A 146 14.68 -9.61 4.03
C ASP A 146 14.37 -11.08 3.74
N ARG A 147 13.18 -11.56 4.15
CA ARG A 147 12.75 -12.95 3.86
C ARG A 147 12.73 -13.25 2.37
N TYR A 148 12.19 -12.34 1.57
CA TYR A 148 12.18 -12.49 0.11
C TYR A 148 13.60 -12.57 -0.46
N ILE A 149 14.53 -11.72 -0.02
CA ILE A 149 15.93 -11.74 -0.45
C ILE A 149 16.60 -13.08 -0.08
N GLU A 150 16.37 -13.59 1.12
CA GLU A 150 16.88 -14.89 1.59
C GLU A 150 16.38 -16.04 0.72
N GLU A 151 15.09 -16.04 0.36
CA GLU A 151 14.47 -17.05 -0.50
C GLU A 151 15.06 -17.02 -1.92
N GLN A 152 15.22 -15.82 -2.51
CA GLN A 152 15.83 -15.68 -3.84
C GLN A 152 17.29 -16.14 -3.86
N THR A 153 18.03 -15.87 -2.79
CA THR A 153 19.44 -16.27 -2.67
C THR A 153 19.57 -17.79 -2.48
N SER A 154 18.68 -18.40 -1.70
CA SER A 154 18.68 -19.84 -1.43
C SER A 154 18.32 -20.68 -2.65
N LEU A 155 17.56 -20.14 -3.60
CA LEU A 155 17.22 -20.79 -4.87
C LEU A 155 18.38 -20.82 -5.89
N THR A 156 19.48 -20.11 -5.60
CA THR A 156 20.61 -19.93 -6.54
C THR A 156 21.81 -20.84 -6.20
N ILE A 157 21.71 -21.68 -5.16
CA ILE A 157 22.74 -22.66 -4.71
C ILE A 157 22.37 -24.08 -5.16
#